data_AF-A0A2E1SNV2-F1
#
_entry.id   AF-A0A2E1SNV2-F1
#
_cell.length_a   1.000
_cell.length_b   1.000
_cell.length_c   1.000
_cell.angle_alpha   90.00
_cell.angle_beta   90.00
_cell.angle_gamma   90.00
#
_symmetry.space_group_name_H-M   'P 1'
#
loop_
_entity.id
_entity.type
_entity.pdbx_description
1 polymer ?
#
loop_
_entity_poly.entity_id
_entity_poly.type
_entity_poly.pdbx_seq_one_letter_code
_entity_poly.pdbx_strand_id
1 'polypeptide(L)'
;MADNQEKIVHFVDYENVHKHIPIDEIARGNHQRVLLFVGNQQTIPNDWLIVDYNITVIRVGKTSKDNVDFHISAYLGMVHVGRDNSVKFIVWSKDKGFDDLIEHLKSRKRRIERKEPRKPKKITGTPSKKVIKPAVEKKKIVEEKPETPQGKIVPPSIKQVGSRVVEILEKTAPAKRPRKQTTLQNQLEHWRPGIKFKHTTLQVINWLTQKQHIVITDDKVKYNF
;
A
#
# COMPACT_ATOMS: atom_id res chain seq x y z
N MET A 1 -1.47 -39.60 -2.81
CA MET A 1 -0.61 -38.64 -3.52
C MET A 1 -0.14 -37.62 -2.49
N ALA A 2 1.15 -37.59 -2.16
CA ALA A 2 1.67 -36.56 -1.25
C ALA A 2 1.51 -35.20 -1.95
N ASP A 3 0.85 -34.27 -1.27
CA ASP A 3 0.67 -32.89 -1.72
C ASP A 3 2.05 -32.21 -1.77
N ASN A 4 2.66 -32.24 -2.96
CA ASN A 4 4.01 -31.74 -3.22
C ASN A 4 4.02 -30.21 -3.44
N GLN A 5 3.05 -29.50 -2.86
CA GLN A 5 2.94 -28.06 -2.98
C GLN A 5 3.99 -27.33 -2.12
N GLU A 6 4.62 -26.32 -2.72
CA GLU A 6 5.65 -25.52 -2.06
C GLU A 6 5.06 -24.76 -0.86
N LYS A 7 5.61 -24.99 0.33
CA LYS A 7 5.25 -24.25 1.54
C LYS A 7 6.00 -22.92 1.59
N ILE A 8 5.29 -21.82 1.79
CA ILE A 8 5.88 -20.47 1.78
C ILE A 8 5.52 -19.70 3.05
N VAL A 9 6.50 -18.99 3.62
CA VAL A 9 6.27 -17.99 4.67
C VAL A 9 6.67 -16.61 4.14
N HIS A 10 5.73 -15.68 4.17
CA HIS A 10 5.93 -14.29 3.78
C HIS A 10 6.18 -13.44 5.02
N PHE A 11 7.27 -12.69 5.03
CA PHE A 11 7.59 -11.68 6.04
C PHE A 11 7.35 -10.32 5.39
N VAL A 12 6.33 -9.60 5.84
CA VAL A 12 5.91 -8.35 5.21
C VAL A 12 6.27 -7.18 6.10
N ASP A 13 7.19 -6.36 5.60
CA ASP A 13 7.52 -5.05 6.16
C ASP A 13 6.48 -4.03 5.70
N TYR A 14 5.41 -3.86 6.49
CA TYR A 14 4.31 -2.98 6.11
C TYR A 14 4.74 -1.51 6.04
N GLU A 15 5.74 -1.10 6.83
CA GLU A 15 6.28 0.26 6.81
C GLU A 15 6.87 0.60 5.45
N ASN A 16 7.54 -0.36 4.83
CA ASN A 16 8.22 -0.12 3.57
C ASN A 16 7.35 -0.40 2.34
N VAL A 17 6.52 -1.46 2.40
CA VAL A 17 5.77 -1.95 1.23
C VAL A 17 4.33 -1.44 1.16
N HIS A 18 3.74 -1.07 2.30
CA HIS A 18 2.33 -0.70 2.42
C HIS A 18 1.42 -1.70 1.66
N LYS A 19 0.50 -1.19 0.83
CA LYS A 19 -0.44 -2.00 0.04
C LYS A 19 0.10 -2.50 -1.30
N HIS A 20 1.38 -2.33 -1.59
CA HIS A 20 1.94 -2.60 -2.93
C HIS A 20 2.37 -4.06 -3.14
N ILE A 21 1.81 -4.98 -2.36
CA ILE A 21 2.05 -6.42 -2.43
C ILE A 21 0.77 -7.14 -2.87
N PRO A 22 0.89 -8.33 -3.48
CA PRO A 22 -0.28 -9.13 -3.87
C PRO A 22 -0.88 -9.84 -2.65
N ILE A 23 -1.35 -9.08 -1.66
CA ILE A 23 -1.81 -9.60 -0.37
C ILE A 23 -2.92 -10.64 -0.51
N ASP A 24 -3.87 -10.41 -1.41
CA ASP A 24 -4.99 -11.31 -1.65
C ASP A 24 -4.56 -12.69 -2.17
N GLU A 25 -3.51 -12.71 -3.00
CA GLU A 25 -2.94 -13.93 -3.57
C GLU A 25 -2.17 -14.71 -2.50
N ILE A 26 -1.31 -14.04 -1.73
CA ILE A 26 -0.45 -14.71 -0.74
C ILE A 26 -1.21 -15.09 0.53
N ALA A 27 -2.26 -14.33 0.90
CA ALA A 27 -3.02 -14.58 2.12
C ALA A 27 -4.05 -15.71 1.95
N ARG A 28 -4.58 -15.90 0.74
CA ARG A 28 -5.47 -17.02 0.40
C ARG A 28 -4.74 -18.23 -0.18
N GLY A 29 -3.44 -18.13 -0.40
CA GLY A 29 -2.65 -19.21 -0.98
C GLY A 29 -2.59 -20.44 -0.08
N ASN A 30 -2.93 -21.62 -0.64
CA ASN A 30 -2.73 -22.89 0.05
C ASN A 30 -1.25 -23.05 0.42
N HIS A 31 -1.00 -23.51 1.65
CA HIS A 31 0.36 -23.71 2.20
C HIS A 31 1.23 -22.45 2.30
N GLN A 32 0.61 -21.26 2.20
CA GLN A 32 1.28 -19.99 2.41
C GLN A 32 0.86 -19.41 3.76
N ARG A 33 1.80 -18.80 4.48
CA ARG A 33 1.54 -18.04 5.72
C ARG A 33 2.12 -16.65 5.58
N VAL A 34 1.40 -15.63 6.04
CA VAL A 34 1.88 -14.24 6.07
C VAL A 34 2.10 -13.79 7.49
N LEU A 35 3.30 -13.30 7.78
CA LEU A 35 3.66 -12.58 8.99
C LEU A 35 3.77 -11.09 8.62
N LEU A 36 2.77 -10.31 9.04
CA LEU A 36 2.65 -8.89 8.70
C LEU A 36 3.17 -8.04 9.86
N PHE A 37 4.34 -7.42 9.66
CA PHE A 37 4.98 -6.57 10.67
C PHE A 37 4.52 -5.14 10.50
N VAL A 38 3.99 -4.56 11.58
CA VAL A 38 3.34 -3.25 11.58
C VAL A 38 3.92 -2.40 12.69
N GLY A 39 4.32 -1.16 12.38
CA GLY A 39 4.76 -0.20 13.38
C GLY A 39 3.64 0.19 14.35
N ASN A 40 4.00 0.67 15.53
CA ASN A 40 3.06 0.93 16.63
C ASN A 40 1.80 1.73 16.21
N GLN A 41 2.01 2.84 15.50
CA GLN A 41 0.95 3.76 15.08
C GLN A 41 0.41 3.48 13.68
N GLN A 42 0.91 2.45 12.97
CA GLN A 42 0.50 2.18 11.60
C GLN A 42 -0.85 1.45 11.56
N THR A 43 -1.75 1.94 10.72
CA THR A 43 -3.04 1.30 10.48
C THR A 43 -2.93 0.35 9.30
N ILE A 44 -3.44 -0.87 9.50
CA ILE A 44 -3.58 -1.86 8.43
C ILE A 44 -4.98 -1.79 7.83
N PRO A 45 -5.16 -2.18 6.56
CA PRO A 45 -6.47 -2.19 5.94
C PRO A 45 -7.35 -3.27 6.59
N ASN A 46 -8.59 -2.93 6.97
CA ASN A 46 -9.50 -3.90 7.59
C ASN A 46 -9.84 -5.08 6.66
N ASP A 47 -9.79 -4.85 5.35
CA ASP A 47 -9.90 -5.85 4.29
C ASP A 47 -8.74 -6.86 4.28
N TRP A 48 -7.70 -6.68 5.10
CA TRP A 48 -6.65 -7.69 5.30
C TRP A 48 -6.91 -8.55 6.54
N LEU A 49 -7.93 -8.23 7.33
CA LEU A 49 -8.30 -8.96 8.55
C LEU A 49 -9.52 -9.87 8.32
N ILE A 50 -9.63 -10.43 7.12
CA ILE A 50 -10.72 -11.34 6.75
C ILE A 50 -10.42 -12.74 7.31
N VAL A 51 -11.45 -13.45 7.76
CA VAL A 51 -11.33 -14.77 8.41
C VAL A 51 -10.61 -15.82 7.55
N ASP A 52 -10.70 -15.72 6.23
CA ASP A 52 -10.06 -16.63 5.28
C ASP A 52 -8.59 -16.29 4.96
N TYR A 53 -8.04 -15.21 5.53
CA TYR A 53 -6.66 -14.79 5.26
C TYR A 53 -5.70 -15.44 6.25
N ASN A 54 -4.68 -16.14 5.75
CA ASN A 54 -3.61 -16.68 6.59
C ASN A 54 -2.58 -15.61 6.97
N ILE A 55 -3.04 -14.55 7.62
CA ILE A 55 -2.22 -13.43 8.09
C ILE A 55 -2.12 -13.45 9.61
N THR A 56 -0.89 -13.44 10.13
CA THR A 56 -0.59 -13.12 11.52
C THR A 56 -0.01 -11.72 11.58
N VAL A 57 -0.71 -10.80 12.25
CA VAL A 57 -0.25 -9.42 12.44
C VAL A 57 0.67 -9.36 13.66
N ILE A 58 1.88 -8.83 13.46
CA ILE A 58 2.87 -8.60 14.51
C ILE A 58 3.05 -7.09 14.65
N ARG A 59 2.44 -6.51 15.69
CA ARG A 59 2.53 -5.07 15.96
C ARG A 59 3.72 -4.77 16.88
N VAL A 60 4.62 -3.93 16.41
CA VAL A 60 5.80 -3.49 17.17
C VAL A 60 5.37 -2.36 18.11
N GLY A 61 5.42 -2.61 19.43
CA GLY A 61 4.77 -1.73 20.43
C GLY A 61 5.45 -0.38 20.69
N LYS A 62 6.69 -0.17 20.24
CA LYS A 62 7.41 1.11 20.38
C LYS A 62 7.88 1.62 19.02
N THR A 63 7.84 2.93 18.84
CA THR A 63 8.41 3.57 17.64
C THR A 63 9.87 3.90 17.93
N SER A 64 10.79 3.28 17.19
CA SER A 64 12.19 3.66 17.13
C SER A 64 12.73 3.36 15.74
N LYS A 65 13.85 3.97 15.39
CA LYS A 65 14.52 3.71 14.11
C LYS A 65 14.80 2.20 13.96
N ASP A 66 14.55 1.66 12.78
CA ASP A 66 14.80 0.27 12.38
C ASP A 66 14.11 -0.80 13.27
N ASN A 67 13.13 -0.41 14.09
CA ASN A 67 12.53 -1.33 15.06
C ASN A 67 11.77 -2.48 14.39
N VAL A 68 11.05 -2.16 13.32
CA VAL A 68 10.33 -3.16 12.51
C VAL A 68 11.33 -4.15 11.91
N ASP A 69 12.47 -3.68 11.41
CA ASP A 69 13.50 -4.51 10.79
C ASP A 69 14.15 -5.46 11.78
N PHE A 70 14.39 -5.02 13.01
CA PHE A 70 14.87 -5.90 14.09
C PHE A 70 13.86 -7.00 14.42
N HIS A 71 12.57 -6.68 14.47
CA HIS A 71 11.53 -7.70 14.70
C HIS A 71 11.46 -8.69 13.53
N ILE A 72 11.52 -8.21 12.28
CA ILE A 72 11.56 -9.09 11.10
C ILE A 72 12.76 -10.03 11.17
N SER A 73 13.94 -9.50 11.48
CA SER A 73 15.18 -10.29 11.58
C SER A 73 15.12 -11.35 12.67
N ALA A 74 14.59 -11.00 13.86
CA ALA A 74 14.40 -11.93 14.96
C ALA A 74 13.41 -13.05 14.59
N TYR A 75 12.28 -12.71 13.98
CA TYR A 75 11.28 -13.69 13.54
C TYR A 75 11.79 -14.57 12.40
N LEU A 76 12.57 -14.03 11.46
CA LEU A 76 13.23 -14.82 10.42
C LEU A 76 14.09 -15.92 11.06
N GLY A 77 14.90 -15.57 12.08
CA GLY A 77 15.71 -16.53 12.82
C GLY A 77 14.86 -17.60 13.55
N MET A 78 13.83 -17.18 14.29
CA MET A 78 12.95 -18.12 15.02
C MET A 78 12.23 -19.09 14.07
N VAL A 79 11.67 -18.58 12.98
CA VAL A 79 10.95 -19.42 12.00
C VAL A 79 11.93 -20.29 11.21
N HIS A 80 13.15 -19.82 10.95
CA HIS A 80 14.21 -20.62 10.33
C HIS A 80 14.54 -21.86 11.16
N VAL A 81 14.72 -21.70 12.47
CA VAL A 81 15.02 -22.81 13.38
C VAL A 81 13.81 -23.76 13.52
N GLY A 82 12.60 -23.21 13.56
CA GLY A 82 11.37 -23.99 13.77
C GLY A 82 10.77 -24.65 12.53
N ARG A 83 11.42 -24.59 11.35
CA ARG A 83 10.87 -25.11 10.08
C ARG A 83 11.91 -25.82 9.25
N ASP A 84 11.47 -26.85 8.54
CA ASP A 84 12.29 -27.55 7.55
C ASP A 84 12.81 -26.62 6.44
N ASN A 85 13.99 -26.91 5.90
CA ASN A 85 14.67 -26.09 4.89
C ASN A 85 13.94 -26.07 3.53
N SER A 86 13.03 -27.02 3.27
CA SER A 86 12.16 -27.03 2.09
C SER A 86 11.17 -25.85 2.07
N VAL A 87 10.82 -25.30 3.25
CA VAL A 87 9.93 -24.15 3.37
C VAL A 87 10.63 -22.89 2.87
N LYS A 88 10.04 -22.25 1.86
CA LYS A 88 10.55 -21.04 1.22
C LYS A 88 10.14 -19.80 2.01
N PHE A 89 11.06 -18.88 2.23
CA PHE A 89 10.80 -17.58 2.84
C PHE A 89 10.82 -16.48 1.79
N ILE A 90 9.90 -15.53 1.89
CA ILE A 90 9.86 -14.33 1.05
C ILE A 90 9.78 -13.11 1.95
N VAL A 91 10.79 -12.26 1.92
CA VAL A 91 10.80 -10.97 2.62
C VAL A 91 10.30 -9.90 1.67
N TRP A 92 9.17 -9.28 1.98
CA TRP A 92 8.64 -8.15 1.23
C TRP A 92 9.11 -6.85 1.87
N SER A 93 10.18 -6.26 1.33
CA SER A 93 10.70 -4.94 1.71
C SER A 93 11.51 -4.32 0.56
N LYS A 94 11.53 -2.98 0.46
CA LYS A 94 12.48 -2.24 -0.39
C LYS A 94 13.79 -1.92 0.34
N ASP A 95 13.87 -2.20 1.64
CA ASP A 95 15.13 -2.03 2.35
C ASP A 95 16.14 -3.10 1.92
N LYS A 96 17.31 -2.64 1.50
CA LYS A 96 18.44 -3.48 1.12
C LYS A 96 19.24 -3.94 2.34
N GLY A 97 18.98 -3.39 3.53
CA GLY A 97 19.58 -3.84 4.79
C GLY A 97 19.40 -5.33 5.06
N PHE A 98 18.34 -5.95 4.52
CA PHE A 98 18.11 -7.39 4.62
C PHE A 98 18.98 -8.25 3.68
N ASP A 99 19.64 -7.69 2.67
CA ASP A 99 20.30 -8.48 1.61
C ASP A 99 21.41 -9.38 2.18
N ASP A 100 22.23 -8.88 3.10
CA ASP A 100 23.29 -9.66 3.76
C ASP A 100 22.72 -10.79 4.62
N LEU A 101 21.67 -10.51 5.41
CA LEU A 101 20.96 -11.52 6.20
C LEU A 101 20.37 -12.63 5.31
N ILE A 102 19.85 -12.26 4.15
CA ILE A 102 19.27 -13.20 3.18
C ILE A 102 20.36 -14.10 2.60
N GLU A 103 21.51 -13.54 2.19
CA GLU A 103 22.65 -14.35 1.72
C GLU A 103 23.21 -15.25 2.83
N HIS A 104 23.28 -14.74 4.06
CA HIS A 104 23.67 -15.54 5.22
C HIS A 104 22.74 -16.75 5.40
N LEU A 105 21.42 -16.56 5.36
CA LEU A 105 20.46 -17.67 5.49
C LEU A 105 20.51 -18.63 4.29
N LYS A 106 20.73 -18.14 3.06
CA LYS A 106 20.97 -19.01 1.89
C LYS A 106 22.19 -19.90 2.06
N SER A 107 23.29 -19.37 2.61
CA SER A 107 24.49 -20.17 2.90
C SER A 107 24.21 -21.33 3.86
N ARG A 108 23.19 -21.19 4.71
CA ARG A 108 22.67 -22.25 5.61
C ARG A 108 21.56 -23.10 4.98
N LYS A 109 21.51 -23.16 3.65
CA LYS A 109 20.57 -23.95 2.84
C LYS A 109 19.10 -23.54 3.01
N ARG A 110 18.82 -22.33 3.51
CA ARG A 110 17.44 -21.80 3.54
C ARG A 110 17.07 -21.28 2.16
N ARG A 111 15.91 -21.71 1.65
CA ARG A 111 15.28 -21.10 0.48
C ARG A 111 14.68 -19.75 0.90
N ILE A 112 15.32 -18.64 0.56
CA ILE A 112 14.87 -17.29 0.91
C ILE A 112 15.18 -16.28 -0.20
N GLU A 113 14.28 -15.31 -0.40
CA GLU A 113 14.48 -14.17 -1.30
C GLU A 113 13.85 -12.89 -0.75
N ARG A 114 14.41 -11.73 -1.11
CA ARG A 114 13.73 -10.43 -0.94
C ARG A 114 12.94 -10.12 -2.20
N LYS A 115 11.71 -9.65 -2.04
CA LYS A 115 10.89 -9.12 -3.13
C LYS A 115 10.52 -7.68 -2.84
N GLU A 116 10.73 -6.85 -3.86
CA GLU A 116 10.19 -5.51 -3.85
C GLU A 116 8.72 -5.52 -4.29
N PRO A 117 7.91 -4.58 -3.77
CA PRO A 117 6.54 -4.41 -4.19
C PRO A 117 6.45 -4.19 -5.71
N ARG A 118 5.59 -4.95 -6.39
CA ARG A 118 5.41 -4.77 -7.84
C ARG A 118 4.78 -3.38 -8.06
N LYS A 119 5.50 -2.48 -8.74
CA LYS A 119 4.84 -1.33 -9.38
C LYS A 119 3.82 -1.90 -10.37
N PRO A 120 2.57 -1.41 -10.42
CA PRO A 120 1.62 -1.86 -11.43
C PRO A 120 2.26 -1.65 -12.81
N LYS A 121 2.48 -2.74 -13.56
CA LYS A 121 3.03 -2.68 -14.91
C LYS A 121 2.07 -1.84 -15.77
N LYS A 122 2.53 -0.67 -16.23
CA LYS A 122 1.96 -0.09 -17.46
C LYS A 122 2.25 -1.09 -18.58
N ILE A 123 1.22 -1.52 -19.30
CA ILE A 123 1.39 -2.31 -20.52
C ILE A 123 2.02 -1.37 -21.54
N THR A 124 3.33 -1.50 -21.76
CA THR A 124 4.05 -0.83 -22.85
C THR A 124 4.49 -1.91 -23.83
N GLY A 125 3.90 -1.89 -25.03
CA GLY A 125 4.32 -2.74 -26.14
C GLY A 125 5.70 -2.33 -26.66
N THR A 126 6.58 -3.34 -26.77
CA THR A 126 7.63 -3.60 -27.79
C THR A 126 8.70 -2.52 -28.13
N PRO A 127 9.88 -2.94 -28.64
CA PRO A 127 11.17 -2.52 -28.10
C PRO A 127 11.94 -1.59 -29.04
N SER A 128 12.79 -0.72 -28.49
CA SER A 128 13.82 -0.06 -29.30
C SER A 128 15.19 -0.08 -28.62
N LYS A 129 16.20 -0.28 -29.47
CA LYS A 129 17.59 -0.63 -29.18
C LYS A 129 18.36 0.46 -28.44
N LYS A 130 19.36 -0.03 -27.69
CA LYS A 130 20.53 0.62 -27.05
C LYS A 130 20.99 1.96 -27.66
N VAL A 131 21.29 2.94 -26.78
CA VAL A 131 22.59 3.67 -26.74
C VAL A 131 22.91 4.05 -25.27
N ILE A 132 24.19 4.04 -24.91
CA ILE A 132 24.80 4.14 -23.57
C ILE A 132 25.21 5.60 -23.23
N LYS A 133 24.79 6.10 -22.04
CA LYS A 133 25.41 7.05 -21.04
C LYS A 133 26.03 8.41 -21.51
N PRO A 134 26.36 9.39 -20.62
CA PRO A 134 26.26 9.48 -19.14
C PRO A 134 25.57 10.76 -18.58
N ALA A 135 25.53 10.83 -17.25
CA ALA A 135 24.91 11.81 -16.35
C ALA A 135 25.29 13.30 -16.56
N VAL A 136 24.38 14.23 -16.20
CA VAL A 136 24.59 15.37 -15.26
C VAL A 136 23.22 15.95 -14.84
N GLU A 137 23.19 16.42 -13.60
CA GLU A 137 22.17 16.96 -12.70
C GLU A 137 21.56 18.33 -13.11
N LYS A 138 20.26 18.56 -12.81
CA LYS A 138 19.65 19.77 -12.15
C LYS A 138 18.19 20.10 -12.58
N LYS A 139 17.34 20.21 -11.55
CA LYS A 139 16.08 20.98 -11.34
C LYS A 139 15.40 21.68 -12.54
N LYS A 140 14.08 21.48 -12.70
CA LYS A 140 13.07 22.57 -12.67
C LYS A 140 11.62 22.06 -12.65
N ILE A 141 10.82 22.79 -11.88
CA ILE A 141 9.36 22.77 -11.77
C ILE A 141 8.76 23.27 -13.08
N VAL A 142 7.79 22.56 -13.66
CA VAL A 142 6.82 23.15 -14.60
C VAL A 142 5.44 22.55 -14.33
N GLU A 143 4.53 23.48 -14.14
CA GLU A 143 3.09 23.41 -13.94
C GLU A 143 2.41 23.21 -15.29
N GLU A 144 1.46 22.26 -15.43
CA GLU A 144 0.58 22.24 -16.59
C GLU A 144 -0.80 21.67 -16.28
N LYS A 145 -1.81 22.44 -16.68
CA LYS A 145 -3.26 22.26 -16.65
C LYS A 145 -3.75 22.73 -18.04
N PRO A 146 -4.95 22.37 -18.50
CA PRO A 146 -5.58 21.06 -18.65
C PRO A 146 -5.88 20.75 -20.13
N GLU A 147 -5.86 19.48 -20.53
CA GLU A 147 -6.52 19.07 -21.78
C GLU A 147 -7.53 17.94 -21.53
N THR A 148 -8.76 18.23 -21.92
CA THR A 148 -9.82 17.28 -22.32
C THR A 148 -10.17 17.68 -23.76
N PRO A 149 -10.45 16.74 -24.69
CA PRO A 149 -11.64 15.90 -24.61
C PRO A 149 -11.53 14.41 -25.04
N GLN A 150 -12.29 13.59 -24.30
CA GLN A 150 -13.12 12.45 -24.71
C GLN A 150 -12.53 11.17 -25.32
N GLY A 151 -12.96 10.04 -24.72
CA GLY A 151 -13.25 8.82 -25.49
C GLY A 151 -12.53 7.53 -25.09
N LYS A 152 -12.50 7.14 -23.81
CA LYS A 152 -12.41 5.73 -23.33
C LYS A 152 -12.62 5.71 -21.81
N ILE A 153 -13.49 4.83 -21.33
CA ILE A 153 -13.99 4.76 -19.95
C ILE A 153 -12.88 4.22 -19.02
N VAL A 154 -11.98 5.10 -18.60
CA VAL A 154 -11.04 4.83 -17.49
C VAL A 154 -11.66 5.39 -16.22
N PRO A 155 -11.72 4.62 -15.10
CA PRO A 155 -12.22 5.15 -13.84
C PRO A 155 -11.47 6.44 -13.44
N PRO A 156 -12.18 7.48 -12.95
CA PRO A 156 -11.55 8.76 -12.62
C PRO A 156 -10.49 8.57 -11.54
N SER A 157 -9.29 9.13 -11.78
CA SER A 157 -8.18 9.14 -10.82
C SER A 157 -8.56 9.83 -9.51
N ILE A 158 -7.92 9.48 -8.39
CA ILE A 158 -8.22 10.08 -7.08
C ILE A 158 -8.14 11.63 -7.10
N LYS A 159 -7.24 12.20 -7.93
CA LYS A 159 -7.13 13.65 -8.14
C LYS A 159 -8.40 14.23 -8.78
N GLN A 160 -8.92 13.59 -9.83
CA GLN A 160 -10.16 14.03 -10.50
C GLN A 160 -11.37 13.89 -9.58
N VAL A 161 -11.44 12.80 -8.81
CA VAL A 161 -12.50 12.56 -7.82
C VAL A 161 -12.45 13.61 -6.73
N GLY A 162 -11.26 13.85 -6.15
CA GLY A 162 -11.02 14.86 -5.14
C GLY A 162 -11.39 16.25 -5.61
N SER A 163 -10.94 16.66 -6.80
CA SER A 163 -11.30 17.96 -7.39
C SER A 163 -12.81 18.11 -7.61
N ARG A 164 -13.50 17.05 -8.07
CA ARG A 164 -14.95 17.11 -8.25
C ARG A 164 -15.70 17.23 -6.92
N VAL A 165 -15.22 16.55 -5.89
CA VAL A 165 -15.76 16.65 -4.53
C VAL A 165 -15.56 18.05 -3.95
N VAL A 166 -14.38 18.65 -4.12
CA VAL A 166 -14.11 20.04 -3.72
C VAL A 166 -15.07 21.00 -4.41
N GLU A 167 -15.23 20.87 -5.74
CA GLU A 167 -16.14 21.73 -6.51
C GLU A 167 -17.60 21.65 -6.01
N ILE A 168 -18.07 20.46 -5.66
CA ILE A 168 -19.42 20.28 -5.09
C ILE A 168 -19.52 20.91 -3.69
N LEU A 169 -18.49 20.76 -2.86
CA LEU A 169 -18.45 21.33 -1.51
C LEU A 169 -18.35 22.86 -1.51
N GLU A 170 -17.59 23.44 -2.43
CA GLU A 170 -17.50 24.89 -2.65
C GLU A 170 -18.87 25.47 -3.04
N LYS A 171 -19.58 24.79 -3.95
CA LYS A 171 -20.95 25.16 -4.38
C LYS A 171 -22.01 24.92 -3.31
N THR A 172 -21.71 24.13 -2.28
CA THR A 172 -22.63 23.85 -1.17
C THR A 172 -22.54 24.96 -0.13
N ALA A 173 -23.70 25.54 0.24
CA ALA A 173 -23.78 26.56 1.28
C ALA A 173 -23.08 26.10 2.57
N PRO A 174 -22.25 26.94 3.23
CA PRO A 174 -21.44 26.54 4.40
C PRO A 174 -22.25 25.85 5.52
N ALA A 175 -23.49 26.26 5.74
CA ALA A 175 -24.38 25.67 6.74
C ALA A 175 -24.78 24.21 6.44
N LYS A 176 -24.77 23.80 5.16
CA LYS A 176 -25.14 22.45 4.70
C LYS A 176 -23.94 21.51 4.54
N ARG A 177 -22.72 22.01 4.74
CA ARG A 177 -21.52 21.18 4.61
C ARG A 177 -21.41 20.19 5.79
N PRO A 178 -21.07 18.92 5.54
CA PRO A 178 -20.88 17.93 6.59
C PRO A 178 -19.89 18.38 7.68
N ARG A 179 -20.33 18.47 8.93
CA ARG A 179 -19.47 18.87 10.06
C ARG A 179 -18.77 17.70 10.74
N LYS A 180 -19.20 16.47 10.43
CA LYS A 180 -18.62 15.23 10.96
C LYS A 180 -18.01 14.39 9.85
N GLN A 181 -16.93 13.67 10.15
CA GLN A 181 -16.27 12.81 9.17
C GLN A 181 -17.22 11.70 8.72
N THR A 182 -17.97 11.12 9.65
CA THR A 182 -19.03 10.13 9.37
C THR A 182 -20.09 10.66 8.40
N THR A 183 -20.58 11.89 8.60
CA THR A 183 -21.53 12.53 7.69
C THR A 183 -20.92 12.79 6.31
N LEU A 184 -19.64 13.20 6.26
CA LEU A 184 -18.93 13.40 5.01
C LEU A 184 -18.75 12.08 4.23
N GLN A 185 -18.48 10.97 4.92
CA GLN A 185 -18.39 9.65 4.30
C GLN A 185 -19.73 9.24 3.66
N ASN A 186 -20.84 9.40 4.38
CA ASN A 186 -22.17 9.10 3.85
C ASN A 186 -22.52 9.98 2.63
N GLN A 187 -22.15 11.26 2.68
CA GLN A 187 -22.32 12.19 1.56
C GLN A 187 -21.52 11.75 0.33
N LEU A 188 -20.28 11.32 0.52
CA LEU A 188 -19.42 10.82 -0.57
C LEU A 188 -20.00 9.55 -1.19
N GLU A 189 -20.56 8.65 -0.38
CA GLU A 189 -21.21 7.43 -0.88
C GLU A 189 -22.44 7.77 -1.72
N HIS A 190 -23.23 8.75 -1.30
CA HIS A 190 -24.35 9.27 -2.08
C HIS A 190 -23.90 9.89 -3.42
N TRP A 191 -22.72 10.53 -3.47
CA TRP A 191 -22.16 11.09 -4.71
C TRP A 191 -21.45 10.06 -5.59
N ARG A 192 -21.24 8.83 -5.12
CA ARG A 192 -20.51 7.78 -5.85
C ARG A 192 -21.10 7.50 -7.24
N PRO A 193 -22.42 7.36 -7.43
CA PRO A 193 -22.98 7.11 -8.76
C PRO A 193 -22.76 8.27 -9.74
N GLY A 194 -22.81 9.52 -9.24
CA GLY A 194 -22.64 10.73 -10.05
C GLY A 194 -21.19 11.02 -10.45
N ILE A 195 -20.25 10.81 -9.53
CA ILE A 195 -18.82 11.06 -9.75
C ILE A 195 -18.11 9.82 -10.34
N LYS A 196 -18.73 8.63 -10.23
CA LYS A 196 -18.25 7.35 -10.77
C LYS A 196 -16.86 6.93 -10.26
N PHE A 197 -16.57 7.18 -8.99
CA PHE A 197 -15.29 6.80 -8.40
C PHE A 197 -15.30 5.38 -7.78
N LYS A 198 -14.21 4.64 -8.01
CA LYS A 198 -13.99 3.30 -7.42
C LYS A 198 -13.28 3.34 -6.06
N HIS A 199 -12.71 4.49 -5.69
CA HIS A 199 -12.01 4.71 -4.43
C HIS A 199 -12.96 4.59 -3.23
N THR A 200 -12.45 4.28 -2.04
CA THR A 200 -13.24 4.35 -0.82
C THR A 200 -13.48 5.82 -0.43
N THR A 201 -14.55 6.10 0.31
CA THR A 201 -14.83 7.45 0.80
C THR A 201 -13.69 7.97 1.67
N LEU A 202 -13.04 7.09 2.45
CA LEU A 202 -11.87 7.42 3.25
C LEU A 202 -10.65 7.81 2.41
N GLN A 203 -10.42 7.17 1.25
CA GLN A 203 -9.36 7.58 0.33
C GLN A 203 -9.58 8.99 -0.22
N VAL A 204 -10.83 9.33 -0.52
CA VAL A 204 -11.20 10.68 -0.97
C VAL A 204 -10.98 11.69 0.16
N ILE A 205 -11.41 11.38 1.38
CA ILE A 205 -11.19 12.21 2.57
C ILE A 205 -9.69 12.43 2.83
N ASN A 206 -8.89 11.37 2.80
CA ASN A 206 -7.44 11.47 2.99
C ASN A 206 -6.79 12.36 1.93
N TRP A 207 -7.22 12.27 0.68
CA TRP A 207 -6.76 13.15 -0.37
C TRP A 207 -7.13 14.62 -0.10
N LEU A 208 -8.36 14.89 0.36
CA LEU A 208 -8.81 16.24 0.74
C LEU A 208 -7.98 16.80 1.90
N THR A 209 -7.64 15.97 2.89
CA THR A 209 -6.78 16.37 4.02
C THR A 209 -5.33 16.62 3.57
N GLN A 210 -4.76 15.75 2.73
CA GLN A 210 -3.41 15.94 2.19
C GLN A 210 -3.29 17.21 1.34
N LYS A 211 -4.34 17.56 0.61
CA LYS A 211 -4.42 18.81 -0.16
C LYS A 211 -4.87 20.02 0.65
N GLN A 212 -5.02 19.85 1.96
CA GLN A 212 -5.42 20.92 2.89
C GLN A 212 -6.75 21.58 2.48
N HIS A 213 -7.65 20.85 1.81
CA HIS A 213 -9.01 21.32 1.57
C HIS A 213 -9.89 21.19 2.82
N ILE A 214 -9.60 20.18 3.64
CA ILE A 214 -10.27 19.96 4.92
C ILE A 214 -9.27 19.61 6.02
N VAL A 215 -9.65 19.91 7.27
CA VAL A 215 -8.96 19.48 8.48
C VAL A 215 -9.94 18.67 9.32
N ILE A 216 -9.50 17.51 9.83
CA ILE A 216 -10.32 16.66 10.70
C ILE A 216 -9.69 16.61 12.09
N THR A 217 -10.48 16.88 13.12
CA THR A 217 -10.06 16.81 14.53
C THR A 217 -11.21 16.22 15.35
N ASP A 218 -10.99 15.09 16.02
CA ASP A 218 -12.00 14.39 16.85
C ASP A 218 -13.36 14.25 16.13
N ASP A 219 -13.36 13.65 14.94
CA ASP A 219 -14.51 13.49 14.02
C ASP A 219 -15.08 14.81 13.46
N LYS A 220 -14.62 15.99 13.88
CA LYS A 220 -15.10 17.28 13.34
C LYS A 220 -14.34 17.64 12.06
N VAL A 221 -15.08 18.00 11.02
CA VAL A 221 -14.55 18.46 9.72
C VAL A 221 -14.59 19.98 9.66
N LYS A 222 -13.45 20.60 9.38
CA LYS A 222 -13.32 22.02 9.01
C LYS A 222 -12.93 22.11 7.54
N TYR A 223 -13.48 23.10 6.83
CA TYR A 223 -13.20 23.36 5.42
C TYR A 223 -12.30 24.58 5.31
N ASN A 224 -11.29 24.52 4.46
CA ASN A 224 -10.31 25.60 4.26
C ASN A 224 -10.67 26.51 3.06
N PHE A 225 -11.94 26.53 2.66
CA PHE A 225 -12.52 27.27 1.54
C PHE A 225 -13.99 27.61 1.81
#